data_AF-A0A2X3KJ71-F1
#
_entry.id   AF-A0A2X3KJ71-F1
#
_cell.length_a   1.000
_cell.length_b   1.000
_cell.length_c   1.000
_cell.angle_alpha   90.00
_cell.angle_beta   90.00
_cell.angle_gamma   90.00
#
_symmetry.space_group_name_H-M   'P 1'
#
loop_
_entity.id
_entity.type
_entity.pdbx_description
1 polymer ?
#
loop_
_entity_poly.entity_id
_entity_poly.type
_entity_poly.pdbx_seq_one_letter_code
_entity_poly.pdbx_strand_id
1 'polypeptide(L)'
;METMTPADLDPRRQALLLYFQGYRVARIAEMLGEKVATVHSWKKRDKWGEYGPLDQMQLTTAARYCQLIMKEHKEGKDFKEIDLLARQSERHARIGKFNNGGNEADLNPNVQNRNRGPRKQPEKNLFSDEQIEKLEEIFRNGMFEYQRHWWEAGIKHRIRNVLKSRQIGATFYFAREALIDALITGRNQIFLSASKAQAHVFKQYIIEFAKEVDVELKGDPMVLPNGATLYFSRDQRPHRAELPRQPVS
;
A
#
# COMPACT_ATOMS: atom_id res chain seq x y z
N MET A 1 47.27 31.54 13.67
CA MET A 1 46.59 30.39 13.03
C MET A 1 47.09 30.32 11.61
N GLU A 2 48.11 29.52 11.36
CA GLU A 2 48.47 29.16 9.98
C GLU A 2 47.39 28.19 9.49
N THR A 3 46.38 28.73 8.82
CA THR A 3 45.64 27.95 7.83
C THR A 3 46.71 27.39 6.90
N MET A 4 46.82 26.06 6.74
CA MET A 4 47.67 25.48 5.68
C MET A 4 47.39 26.26 4.41
N THR A 5 48.35 27.08 4.03
CA THR A 5 48.23 27.92 2.85
C THR A 5 48.07 26.98 1.65
N PRO A 6 47.45 27.43 0.55
CA PRO A 6 47.37 26.65 -0.68
C PRO A 6 48.72 26.15 -1.24
N ALA A 7 49.85 26.55 -0.63
CA ALA A 7 51.22 26.26 -1.01
C ALA A 7 51.71 24.82 -0.72
N ASP A 8 51.10 24.06 0.20
CA ASP A 8 51.57 22.71 0.57
C ASP A 8 50.88 21.56 -0.22
N LEU A 9 49.92 21.90 -1.08
CA LEU A 9 49.22 20.93 -1.92
C LEU A 9 49.98 20.72 -3.23
N ASP A 10 50.04 19.47 -3.69
CA ASP A 10 50.50 19.13 -5.04
C ASP A 10 49.84 20.09 -6.07
N PRO A 11 50.64 20.85 -6.87
CA PRO A 11 50.12 21.82 -7.84
C PRO A 11 49.04 21.26 -8.75
N ARG A 12 49.12 19.96 -9.08
CA ARG A 12 48.11 19.27 -9.89
C ARG A 12 46.75 19.15 -9.19
N ARG A 13 46.74 18.88 -7.87
CA ARG A 13 45.51 18.82 -7.07
C ARG A 13 44.91 20.20 -6.85
N GLN A 14 45.76 21.21 -6.65
CA GLN A 14 45.31 22.59 -6.51
C GLN A 14 44.66 23.10 -7.80
N ALA A 15 45.24 22.74 -8.96
CA ALA A 15 44.67 23.03 -10.27
C ALA A 15 43.28 22.40 -10.48
N LEU A 16 43.07 21.16 -10.03
CA LEU A 16 41.78 20.48 -10.07
C LEU A 16 40.72 21.21 -9.24
N LEU A 17 41.05 21.64 -8.02
CA LEU A 17 40.11 22.36 -7.15
C LEU A 17 39.72 23.72 -7.74
N LEU A 18 40.67 24.45 -8.31
CA LEU A 18 40.40 25.71 -9.02
C LEU A 18 39.53 25.48 -10.27
N TYR A 19 39.71 24.35 -10.95
CA TYR A 19 38.85 23.97 -12.07
C TYR A 19 37.41 23.70 -11.62
N PHE A 20 37.20 23.01 -10.49
CA PHE A 20 35.86 22.81 -9.90
C PHE A 20 35.19 24.13 -9.46
N GLN A 21 35.98 25.15 -9.11
CA GLN A 21 35.47 26.50 -8.84
C GLN A 21 35.09 27.29 -10.11
N GLY A 22 35.32 26.73 -11.30
CA GLY A 22 34.95 27.35 -12.58
C GLY A 22 36.03 28.21 -13.24
N TYR A 23 37.26 28.22 -12.71
CA TYR A 23 38.35 28.96 -13.35
C TYR A 23 38.76 28.32 -14.70
N ARG A 24 39.06 29.17 -15.68
CA ARG A 24 39.59 28.73 -16.97
C ARG A 24 41.03 28.22 -16.82
N VAL A 25 41.41 27.21 -17.60
CA VAL A 25 42.75 26.57 -17.54
C VAL A 25 43.89 27.58 -17.66
N ALA A 26 43.77 28.59 -18.54
CA ALA A 26 44.77 29.65 -18.68
C ALA A 26 44.96 30.44 -17.38
N ARG A 27 43.85 30.78 -16.70
CA ARG A 27 43.89 31.51 -15.42
C ARG A 27 44.44 30.65 -14.30
N ILE A 28 44.12 29.36 -14.28
CA ILE A 28 44.67 28.41 -13.31
C ILE A 28 46.19 28.33 -13.45
N ALA A 29 46.68 28.23 -14.69
CA ALA A 29 48.11 28.18 -14.97
C ALA A 29 48.84 29.44 -14.46
N GLU A 30 48.28 30.63 -14.71
CA GLU A 30 48.79 31.90 -14.15
C GLU A 30 48.83 31.89 -12.61
N MET A 31 47.74 31.45 -11.97
CA MET A 31 47.63 31.45 -10.49
C MET A 31 48.62 30.50 -9.83
N LEU A 32 49.00 29.41 -10.49
CA LEU A 32 49.93 28.41 -9.98
C LEU A 32 51.38 28.63 -10.45
N GLY A 33 51.64 29.60 -11.32
CA GLY A 33 52.95 29.80 -11.95
C GLY A 33 53.36 28.66 -12.90
N GLU A 34 52.38 27.91 -13.42
CA GLU A 34 52.58 26.73 -14.26
C GLU A 34 52.39 27.04 -15.75
N LYS A 35 52.95 26.20 -16.63
CA LYS A 35 52.70 26.33 -18.07
C LYS A 35 51.28 25.87 -18.40
N VAL A 36 50.56 26.63 -19.23
CA VAL A 36 49.19 26.31 -19.70
C VAL A 36 49.10 24.89 -20.27
N ALA A 37 50.10 24.46 -21.05
CA ALA A 37 50.19 23.11 -21.62
C ALA A 37 50.25 22.01 -20.54
N THR A 38 50.92 22.26 -19.42
CA THR A 38 51.01 21.32 -18.28
C THR A 38 49.64 21.11 -17.65
N VAL A 39 48.90 22.19 -17.38
CA VAL A 39 47.56 22.12 -16.79
C VAL A 39 46.56 21.45 -17.76
N HIS A 40 46.67 21.71 -19.07
CA HIS A 40 45.88 20.98 -20.07
C HIS A 40 46.19 19.47 -20.08
N SER A 41 47.45 19.08 -19.91
CA SER A 41 47.86 17.68 -19.81
C SER A 41 47.24 17.00 -18.59
N TRP A 42 47.24 17.66 -17.42
CA TRP A 42 46.56 17.17 -16.22
C TRP A 42 45.06 17.02 -16.42
N LYS A 43 44.41 18.06 -16.97
CA LYS A 43 42.97 18.05 -17.30
C LYS A 43 42.61 16.86 -18.18
N LYS A 44 43.42 16.57 -19.19
CA LYS A 44 43.19 15.45 -20.13
C LYS A 44 43.42 14.10 -19.45
N ARG A 45 44.50 13.97 -18.67
CA ARG A 45 44.90 12.70 -18.04
C ARG A 45 43.91 12.26 -16.95
N ASP A 46 43.48 13.19 -16.12
CA ASP A 46 42.53 12.94 -15.03
C ASP A 46 41.08 13.21 -15.43
N LYS A 47 40.86 13.50 -16.72
CA LYS A 47 39.56 13.64 -17.34
C LYS A 47 38.62 14.57 -16.56
N TRP A 48 39.08 15.78 -16.24
CA TRP A 48 38.32 16.66 -15.34
C TRP A 48 36.91 17.00 -15.84
N GLY A 49 36.66 16.86 -17.16
CA GLY A 49 35.34 17.06 -17.75
C GLY A 49 34.34 15.93 -17.52
N GLU A 50 34.77 14.76 -17.04
CA GLU A 50 33.88 13.62 -16.73
C GLU A 50 33.24 13.74 -15.33
N TYR A 51 33.77 14.60 -14.45
CA TYR A 51 33.18 14.81 -13.11
C TYR A 51 31.90 15.63 -13.19
N GLY A 52 30.77 15.01 -12.85
CA GLY A 52 29.51 15.72 -12.65
C GLY A 52 29.52 16.58 -11.38
N PRO A 53 28.57 17.52 -11.23
CA PRO A 53 28.50 18.38 -10.05
C PRO A 53 28.48 17.60 -8.72
N LEU A 54 27.78 16.46 -8.67
CA LEU A 54 27.73 15.60 -7.48
C LEU A 54 29.09 14.97 -7.17
N ASP A 55 29.83 14.51 -8.18
CA ASP A 55 31.15 13.90 -7.99
C ASP A 55 32.14 14.95 -7.46
N GLN A 56 32.08 16.18 -7.98
CA GLN A 56 32.89 17.30 -7.50
C GLN A 56 32.60 17.61 -6.03
N MET A 57 31.32 17.64 -5.64
CA MET A 57 30.91 17.83 -4.25
C MET A 57 31.36 16.68 -3.35
N GLN A 58 31.25 15.43 -3.79
CA GLN A 58 31.70 14.27 -3.03
C GLN A 58 33.22 14.29 -2.80
N LEU A 59 34.00 14.55 -3.85
CA LEU A 59 35.46 14.61 -3.79
C LEU A 59 35.95 15.70 -2.85
N THR A 60 35.41 16.91 -2.99
CA THR A 60 35.79 18.06 -2.14
C THR A 60 35.38 17.84 -0.68
N THR A 61 34.18 17.31 -0.44
CA THR A 61 33.70 16.95 0.90
C THR A 61 34.60 15.89 1.56
N ALA A 62 34.94 14.83 0.83
CA ALA A 62 35.80 13.76 1.33
C ALA A 62 37.23 14.25 1.63
N ALA A 63 37.80 15.08 0.76
CA ALA A 63 39.13 15.67 0.99
C ALA A 63 39.15 16.53 2.25
N ARG A 64 38.14 17.39 2.45
CA ARG A 64 38.04 18.23 3.65
C ARG A 64 37.81 17.40 4.91
N TYR A 65 37.00 16.36 4.83
CA TYR A 65 36.77 15.43 5.94
C TYR A 65 38.09 14.77 6.38
N CYS A 66 38.88 14.24 5.44
CA CYS A 66 40.19 13.67 5.74
C CYS A 66 41.15 14.68 6.39
N GLN A 67 41.18 15.93 5.91
CA GLN A 67 42.01 16.99 6.51
C GLN A 67 41.66 17.23 7.98
N LEU A 68 40.37 17.35 8.30
CA LEU A 68 39.92 17.59 9.67
C LEU A 68 40.17 16.39 10.60
N ILE A 69 39.98 15.17 10.09
CA ILE A 69 40.27 13.95 10.83
C ILE A 69 41.76 13.83 11.18
N MET A 70 42.64 14.17 10.24
CA MET A 70 44.09 14.07 10.41
C MET A 70 44.70 15.23 11.21
N LYS A 71 43.92 16.27 11.55
CA LYS A 71 44.38 17.38 12.38
C LYS A 71 44.77 16.89 13.79
N GLU A 72 46.00 17.14 14.22
CA GLU A 72 46.52 16.68 15.53
C GLU A 72 45.73 17.26 16.71
N HIS A 73 45.56 18.58 16.74
CA HIS A 73 44.80 19.27 17.78
C HIS A 73 43.44 19.74 17.23
N LYS A 74 42.37 19.05 17.63
CA LYS A 74 41.00 19.38 17.23
C LYS A 74 40.32 20.30 18.24
N GLU A 75 39.60 21.28 17.73
CA GLU A 75 38.75 22.20 18.47
C GLU A 75 37.27 21.80 18.29
N GLY A 76 36.37 22.32 19.14
CA GLY A 76 34.92 22.06 19.03
C GLY A 76 34.33 22.38 17.65
N LYS A 77 34.86 23.40 16.96
CA LYS A 77 34.45 23.76 15.59
C LYS A 77 34.79 22.67 14.57
N ASP A 78 35.93 21.99 14.74
CA ASP A 78 36.38 20.94 13.83
C ASP A 78 35.47 19.72 13.94
N PHE A 79 35.09 19.33 15.17
CA PHE A 79 34.14 18.24 15.39
C PHE A 79 32.76 18.51 14.77
N LYS A 80 32.29 19.76 14.85
CA LYS A 80 31.04 20.18 14.21
C LYS A 80 31.14 20.11 12.68
N GLU A 81 32.26 20.55 12.11
CA GLU A 81 32.49 20.48 10.66
C GLU A 81 32.58 19.01 10.19
N ILE A 82 33.26 18.14 10.93
CA ILE A 82 33.33 16.69 10.66
C ILE A 82 31.93 16.07 10.64
N ASP A 83 31.09 16.33 11.64
CA ASP A 83 29.71 15.84 11.70
C ASP A 83 28.87 16.35 10.51
N LEU A 84 28.99 17.64 10.17
CA LEU A 84 28.29 18.21 9.02
C LEU A 84 28.73 17.55 7.71
N LEU A 85 30.03 17.38 7.49
CA LEU A 85 30.57 16.73 6.29
C LEU A 85 30.15 15.27 6.19
N ALA A 86 30.13 14.53 7.31
CA ALA A 86 29.66 13.15 7.34
C ALA A 86 28.17 13.04 6.94
N ARG A 87 27.32 13.94 7.44
CA ARG A 87 25.89 13.99 7.06
C ARG A 87 25.69 14.36 5.59
N GLN A 88 26.52 15.25 5.05
CA GLN A 88 26.46 15.59 3.62
C GLN A 88 26.88 14.40 2.75
N SER A 89 27.91 13.65 3.16
CA SER A 89 28.33 12.42 2.47
C SER A 89 27.19 11.40 2.37
N GLU A 90 26.45 11.18 3.46
CA GLU A 90 25.28 10.30 3.46
C GLU A 90 24.20 10.78 2.48
N ARG A 91 23.92 12.09 2.42
CA ARG A 91 22.99 12.67 1.45
C ARG A 91 23.46 12.48 0.01
N HIS A 92 24.74 12.70 -0.27
CA HIS A 92 25.30 12.49 -1.60
C HIS A 92 25.19 11.02 -2.03
N ALA A 93 25.41 10.07 -1.12
CA ALA A 93 25.24 8.64 -1.40
C ALA A 93 23.77 8.29 -1.73
N ARG A 94 22.81 8.89 -1.02
CA ARG A 94 21.38 8.73 -1.31
C ARG A 94 20.98 9.29 -2.67
N ILE A 95 21.46 10.48 -3.02
CA ILE A 95 21.25 11.08 -4.34
C ILE A 95 21.84 10.20 -5.44
N GLY A 96 23.05 9.67 -5.22
CA GLY A 96 23.67 8.71 -6.16
C GLY A 96 22.84 7.45 -6.35
N LYS A 97 22.30 6.87 -5.26
CA LYS A 97 21.42 5.69 -5.33
C LYS A 97 20.12 5.98 -6.10
N PHE A 98 19.52 7.15 -5.88
CA PHE A 98 18.33 7.60 -6.61
C PHE A 98 18.61 7.72 -8.12
N ASN A 99 19.72 8.37 -8.50
CA ASN A 99 20.09 8.52 -9.91
C ASN A 99 20.38 7.19 -10.62
N ASN A 100 20.79 6.16 -9.88
CA ASN A 100 21.07 4.80 -10.40
C ASN A 100 19.84 3.85 -10.35
N GLY A 101 18.62 4.39 -10.45
CA GLY A 101 17.39 3.59 -10.49
C GLY A 101 16.74 3.33 -9.12
N GLY A 102 17.16 4.07 -8.09
CA GLY A 102 16.48 4.11 -6.80
C GLY A 102 15.13 4.81 -6.88
N ASN A 103 14.37 4.78 -5.79
CA ASN A 103 13.05 5.41 -5.70
C ASN A 103 13.05 6.58 -4.72
N GLU A 104 11.96 7.36 -4.69
CA GLU A 104 11.82 8.55 -3.83
C GLU A 104 12.01 8.23 -2.33
N ALA A 105 11.78 6.97 -1.92
CA ALA A 105 12.00 6.51 -0.56
C ALA A 105 13.50 6.39 -0.20
N ASP A 106 14.41 6.36 -1.16
CA ASP A 106 15.86 6.46 -0.93
C ASP A 106 16.30 7.89 -0.61
N LEU A 107 15.57 8.91 -1.09
CA LEU A 107 15.86 10.31 -0.86
C LEU A 107 15.35 10.79 0.50
N ASN A 108 14.19 10.28 0.94
CA ASN A 108 13.51 10.72 2.15
C ASN A 108 13.25 9.57 3.15
N PRO A 109 14.01 9.49 4.27
CA PRO A 109 13.79 8.49 5.31
C PRO A 109 12.39 8.52 5.94
N ASN A 110 11.72 9.68 5.92
CA ASN A 110 10.37 9.82 6.47
C ASN A 110 9.32 9.07 5.61
N VAL A 111 9.58 8.91 4.30
CA VAL A 111 8.70 8.13 3.41
C VAL A 111 8.82 6.63 3.72
N GLN A 112 10.03 6.14 4.00
CA GLN A 112 10.21 4.77 4.50
C GLN A 112 9.50 4.57 5.84
N ASN A 113 9.59 5.53 6.77
CA ASN A 113 8.94 5.44 8.07
C ASN A 113 7.40 5.47 7.98
N ARG A 114 6.82 6.23 7.04
CA ARG A 114 5.36 6.22 6.79
C ARG A 114 4.85 4.87 6.28
N ASN A 115 5.66 4.15 5.51
CA ASN A 115 5.27 2.88 4.92
C ASN A 115 5.56 1.66 5.81
N ARG A 116 6.07 1.87 7.04
CA ARG A 116 6.50 0.81 7.96
C ARG A 116 5.36 0.19 8.79
N GLY A 117 4.16 0.78 8.76
CA GLY A 117 3.00 0.31 9.53
C GLY A 117 2.11 -0.67 8.75
N PRO A 118 1.41 -1.60 9.43
CA PRO A 118 0.39 -2.42 8.79
C PRO A 118 -0.70 -1.50 8.23
N ARG A 119 -0.88 -1.50 6.91
CA ARG A 119 -1.99 -0.80 6.25
C ARG A 119 -3.29 -1.35 6.83
N LYS A 120 -4.10 -0.51 7.48
CA LYS A 120 -5.48 -0.85 7.84
C LYS A 120 -6.17 -1.25 6.53
N GLN A 121 -6.53 -2.53 6.39
CA GLN A 121 -7.26 -2.96 5.21
C GLN A 121 -8.62 -2.26 5.21
N PRO A 122 -9.10 -1.79 4.05
CA PRO A 122 -10.45 -1.25 3.95
C PRO A 122 -11.45 -2.28 4.48
N GLU A 123 -12.41 -1.83 5.29
CA GLU A 123 -13.44 -2.69 5.84
C GLU A 123 -14.23 -3.33 4.69
N LYS A 124 -14.18 -4.66 4.62
CA LYS A 124 -14.86 -5.43 3.57
C LYS A 124 -16.35 -5.47 3.87
N ASN A 125 -17.17 -5.50 2.81
CA ASN A 125 -18.62 -5.67 2.92
C ASN A 125 -19.31 -4.59 3.77
N LEU A 126 -18.77 -3.36 3.77
CA LEU A 126 -19.32 -2.23 4.50
C LEU A 126 -20.52 -1.64 3.76
N PHE A 127 -21.60 -1.39 4.48
CA PHE A 127 -22.76 -0.64 4.03
C PHE A 127 -22.85 0.62 4.88
N SER A 128 -23.05 1.78 4.25
CA SER A 128 -23.44 3.00 4.96
C SER A 128 -24.92 2.94 5.36
N ASP A 129 -25.31 3.72 6.36
CA ASP A 129 -26.71 3.79 6.80
C ASP A 129 -27.65 4.19 5.64
N GLU A 130 -27.22 5.15 4.81
CA GLU A 130 -27.95 5.56 3.59
C GLU A 130 -28.14 4.40 2.59
N GLN A 131 -27.14 3.52 2.44
CA GLN A 131 -27.24 2.35 1.57
C GLN A 131 -28.20 1.30 2.16
N ILE A 132 -28.22 1.12 3.48
CA ILE A 132 -29.15 0.20 4.16
C ILE A 132 -30.59 0.70 4.00
N GLU A 133 -30.86 1.98 4.24
CA GLU A 133 -32.18 2.59 4.05
C GLU A 133 -32.66 2.45 2.61
N LYS A 134 -31.78 2.70 1.63
CA LYS A 134 -32.09 2.51 0.21
C LYS A 134 -32.41 1.05 -0.14
N LEU A 135 -31.68 0.07 0.43
CA LEU A 135 -32.01 -1.34 0.24
C LEU A 135 -33.38 -1.70 0.83
N GLU A 136 -33.70 -1.19 2.01
CA GLU A 136 -35.02 -1.38 2.61
C GLU A 136 -36.14 -0.81 1.74
N GLU A 137 -35.94 0.38 1.18
CA GLU A 137 -36.90 1.01 0.27
C GLU A 137 -37.10 0.16 -0.99
N ILE A 138 -36.00 -0.24 -1.66
CA ILE A 138 -36.06 -1.07 -2.86
C ILE A 138 -36.77 -2.40 -2.58
N PHE A 139 -36.47 -3.04 -1.44
CA PHE A 139 -37.12 -4.28 -1.04
C PHE A 139 -38.61 -4.09 -0.81
N ARG A 140 -39.01 -3.05 -0.06
CA ARG A 140 -40.42 -2.77 0.24
C ARG A 140 -41.24 -2.43 -1.00
N ASN A 141 -40.69 -1.60 -1.88
CA ASN A 141 -41.34 -1.18 -3.12
C ASN A 141 -41.40 -2.31 -4.16
N GLY A 142 -40.40 -3.19 -4.18
CA GLY A 142 -40.34 -4.34 -5.11
C GLY A 142 -41.17 -5.56 -4.69
N MET A 143 -41.73 -5.60 -3.48
CA MET A 143 -42.51 -6.73 -3.00
C MET A 143 -43.87 -6.87 -3.72
N PHE A 144 -44.19 -8.08 -4.16
CA PHE A 144 -45.57 -8.44 -4.54
C PHE A 144 -46.45 -8.61 -3.30
N GLU A 145 -47.77 -8.52 -3.47
CA GLU A 145 -48.74 -8.63 -2.36
C GLU A 145 -48.58 -9.92 -1.55
N TYR A 146 -48.46 -11.08 -2.21
CA TYR A 146 -48.24 -12.35 -1.51
C TYR A 146 -46.91 -12.41 -0.73
N GLN A 147 -45.90 -11.65 -1.16
CA GLN A 147 -44.62 -11.55 -0.45
C GLN A 147 -44.72 -10.65 0.78
N ARG A 148 -45.61 -9.66 0.78
CA ARG A 148 -45.92 -8.86 1.99
C ARG A 148 -46.46 -9.75 3.10
N HIS A 149 -47.32 -10.71 2.78
CA HIS A 149 -47.78 -11.69 3.77
C HIS A 149 -46.63 -12.54 4.34
N TRP A 150 -45.62 -12.89 3.55
CA TRP A 150 -44.44 -13.60 4.06
C TRP A 150 -43.59 -12.72 4.99
N TRP A 151 -43.49 -11.43 4.67
CA TRP A 151 -42.75 -10.44 5.46
C TRP A 151 -43.42 -10.23 6.83
N GLU A 152 -44.72 -9.96 6.82
CA GLU A 152 -45.53 -9.80 8.04
C GLU A 152 -45.47 -11.05 8.93
N ALA A 153 -45.56 -12.24 8.32
CA ALA A 153 -45.41 -13.49 9.04
C ALA A 153 -43.99 -13.67 9.63
N GLY A 154 -42.96 -13.21 8.92
CA GLY A 154 -41.56 -13.23 9.39
C GLY A 154 -41.31 -12.33 10.60
N ILE A 155 -42.02 -11.19 10.69
CA ILE A 155 -41.98 -10.30 11.85
C ILE A 155 -42.74 -10.90 13.03
N LYS A 156 -43.95 -11.42 12.77
CA LYS A 156 -44.85 -11.90 13.82
C LYS A 156 -44.45 -13.24 14.42
N HIS A 157 -43.84 -14.11 13.62
CA HIS A 157 -43.57 -15.50 14.01
C HIS A 157 -42.09 -15.84 13.92
N ARG A 158 -41.56 -16.45 15.00
CA ARG A 158 -40.18 -16.96 15.04
C ARG A 158 -39.93 -18.07 14.01
N ILE A 159 -40.93 -18.90 13.73
CA ILE A 159 -40.85 -20.02 12.79
C ILE A 159 -42.00 -19.88 11.80
N ARG A 160 -41.68 -19.99 10.50
CA ARG A 160 -42.67 -19.96 9.42
C ARG A 160 -42.44 -21.12 8.47
N ASN A 161 -43.52 -21.85 8.18
CA ASN A 161 -43.55 -22.91 7.18
C ASN A 161 -44.36 -22.41 5.99
N VAL A 162 -43.71 -22.24 4.84
CA VAL A 162 -44.33 -21.62 3.66
C VAL A 162 -44.63 -22.69 2.61
N LEU A 163 -45.91 -23.00 2.40
CA LEU A 163 -46.35 -23.71 1.20
C LEU A 163 -46.45 -22.71 0.06
N LYS A 164 -45.80 -23.02 -1.07
CA LYS A 164 -45.68 -22.08 -2.18
C LYS A 164 -45.79 -22.77 -3.53
N SER A 165 -46.24 -22.02 -4.53
CA SER A 165 -46.25 -22.44 -5.93
C SER A 165 -44.85 -22.41 -6.55
N ARG A 166 -44.65 -23.08 -7.69
CA ARG A 166 -43.38 -23.01 -8.43
C ARG A 166 -43.27 -21.67 -9.19
N GLN A 167 -42.03 -21.24 -9.42
CA GLN A 167 -41.70 -20.07 -10.28
C GLN A 167 -42.30 -18.73 -9.82
N ILE A 168 -42.48 -18.53 -8.51
CA ILE A 168 -42.99 -17.27 -7.94
C ILE A 168 -41.91 -16.40 -7.27
N GLY A 169 -40.65 -16.53 -7.69
CA GLY A 169 -39.57 -15.67 -7.15
C GLY A 169 -39.25 -15.84 -5.66
N ALA A 170 -39.58 -16.97 -5.04
CA ALA A 170 -39.34 -17.19 -3.60
C ALA A 170 -37.85 -17.05 -3.21
N THR A 171 -36.93 -17.59 -4.01
CA THR A 171 -35.48 -17.48 -3.75
C THR A 171 -34.99 -16.04 -3.77
N PHE A 172 -35.46 -15.26 -4.75
CA PHE A 172 -35.16 -13.83 -4.87
C PHE A 172 -35.63 -13.08 -3.63
N TYR A 173 -36.87 -13.32 -3.20
CA TYR A 173 -37.44 -12.67 -2.02
C TYR A 173 -36.66 -12.99 -0.73
N PHE A 174 -36.48 -14.28 -0.42
CA PHE A 174 -35.85 -14.70 0.83
C PHE A 174 -34.35 -14.35 0.89
N ALA A 175 -33.67 -14.28 -0.27
CA ALA A 175 -32.30 -13.78 -0.35
C ALA A 175 -32.20 -12.31 0.11
N ARG A 176 -33.10 -11.45 -0.38
CA ARG A 176 -33.14 -10.03 -0.04
C ARG A 176 -33.54 -9.78 1.41
N GLU A 177 -34.58 -10.48 1.87
CA GLU A 177 -35.04 -10.39 3.25
C GLU A 177 -33.93 -10.79 4.24
N ALA A 178 -33.19 -11.86 3.95
CA ALA A 178 -32.08 -12.30 4.79
C ALA A 178 -30.92 -11.29 4.82
N LEU A 179 -30.59 -10.64 3.70
CA LEU A 179 -29.55 -9.60 3.70
C LEU A 179 -29.98 -8.41 4.57
N ILE A 180 -31.23 -7.95 4.43
CA ILE A 180 -31.77 -6.85 5.24
C ILE A 180 -31.78 -7.23 6.73
N ASP A 181 -32.26 -8.43 7.08
CA ASP A 181 -32.27 -8.89 8.47
C ASP A 181 -30.85 -8.96 9.06
N ALA A 182 -29.87 -9.41 8.26
CA ALA A 182 -28.46 -9.44 8.68
C ALA A 182 -27.90 -8.03 8.92
N LEU A 183 -28.22 -7.07 8.04
CA LEU A 183 -27.76 -5.68 8.15
C LEU A 183 -28.36 -4.96 9.36
N ILE A 184 -29.66 -5.12 9.59
CA ILE A 184 -30.37 -4.43 10.68
C ILE A 184 -30.09 -5.08 12.04
N THR A 185 -30.15 -6.41 12.12
CA THR A 185 -30.17 -7.11 13.42
C THR A 185 -28.82 -7.66 13.85
N GLY A 186 -27.84 -7.72 12.95
CA GLY A 186 -26.55 -8.35 13.23
C GLY A 186 -26.63 -9.88 13.36
N ARG A 187 -27.77 -10.51 13.03
CA ARG A 187 -27.97 -11.96 13.18
C ARG A 187 -27.40 -12.73 12.00
N ASN A 188 -26.81 -13.89 12.32
CA ASN A 188 -26.30 -14.82 11.32
C ASN A 188 -27.44 -15.41 10.49
N GLN A 189 -27.22 -15.50 9.18
CA GLN A 189 -28.17 -16.07 8.22
C GLN A 189 -27.62 -17.37 7.68
N ILE A 190 -28.37 -18.46 7.82
CA ILE A 190 -27.92 -19.80 7.43
C ILE A 190 -28.85 -20.34 6.35
N PHE A 191 -28.33 -20.49 5.14
CA PHE A 191 -29.03 -21.08 4.02
C PHE A 191 -28.72 -22.57 3.95
N LEU A 192 -29.66 -23.39 4.42
CA LEU A 192 -29.60 -24.85 4.31
C LEU A 192 -30.39 -25.30 3.08
N SER A 193 -29.67 -25.67 2.01
CA SER A 193 -30.27 -26.12 0.75
C SER A 193 -30.07 -27.62 0.51
N ALA A 194 -30.95 -28.25 -0.28
CA ALA A 194 -30.79 -29.66 -0.62
C ALA A 194 -29.55 -29.92 -1.52
N SER A 195 -29.13 -28.93 -2.31
CA SER A 195 -27.91 -28.97 -3.11
C SER A 195 -27.03 -27.72 -2.94
N LYS A 196 -25.73 -27.86 -3.22
CA LYS A 196 -24.77 -26.74 -3.22
C LYS A 196 -25.14 -25.69 -4.28
N ALA A 197 -25.62 -26.14 -5.44
CA ALA A 197 -26.06 -25.24 -6.51
C ALA A 197 -27.22 -24.33 -6.05
N GLN A 198 -28.20 -24.87 -5.32
CA GLN A 198 -29.30 -24.07 -4.76
C GLN A 198 -28.81 -23.01 -3.78
N ALA A 199 -27.87 -23.35 -2.89
CA ALA A 199 -27.29 -22.38 -1.95
C ALA A 199 -26.53 -21.27 -2.68
N HIS A 200 -25.83 -21.59 -3.78
CA HIS A 200 -25.17 -20.59 -4.62
C HIS A 200 -26.14 -19.64 -5.31
N VAL A 201 -27.35 -20.10 -5.68
CA VAL A 201 -28.37 -19.19 -6.24
C VAL A 201 -28.78 -18.12 -5.23
N PHE A 202 -28.99 -18.49 -3.95
CA PHE A 202 -29.22 -17.49 -2.89
C PHE A 202 -28.06 -16.51 -2.76
N LYS A 203 -26.83 -17.03 -2.77
CA LYS A 203 -25.60 -16.21 -2.71
C LYS A 203 -25.55 -15.18 -3.85
N GLN A 204 -25.86 -15.58 -5.08
CA GLN A 204 -25.87 -14.66 -6.23
C GLN A 204 -26.92 -13.57 -6.08
N TYR A 205 -28.15 -13.91 -5.69
CA TYR A 205 -29.18 -12.90 -5.44
C TYR A 205 -28.80 -11.89 -4.35
N ILE A 206 -28.10 -12.33 -3.30
CA ILE A 206 -27.59 -11.44 -2.25
C ILE A 206 -26.53 -10.48 -2.81
N ILE A 207 -25.59 -10.98 -3.61
CA ILE A 207 -24.55 -10.15 -4.25
C ILE A 207 -25.19 -9.15 -5.22
N GLU A 208 -26.13 -9.60 -6.05
CA GLU A 208 -26.86 -8.76 -6.99
C GLU A 208 -27.64 -7.66 -6.25
N PHE A 209 -28.29 -7.99 -5.14
CA PHE A 209 -29.03 -7.02 -4.36
C PHE A 209 -28.12 -5.97 -3.72
N ALA A 210 -26.98 -6.36 -3.14
CA ALA A 210 -26.00 -5.40 -2.61
C ALA A 210 -25.42 -4.47 -3.70
N LYS A 211 -25.28 -4.97 -4.93
CA LYS A 211 -24.84 -4.15 -6.07
C LYS A 211 -25.83 -3.06 -6.46
N GLU A 212 -27.12 -3.17 -6.11
CA GLU A 212 -28.11 -2.10 -6.37
C GLU A 212 -27.81 -0.82 -5.57
N VAL A 213 -26.95 -0.91 -4.55
CA VAL A 213 -26.45 0.23 -3.76
C VAL A 213 -24.92 0.36 -3.83
N ASP A 214 -24.32 -0.16 -4.90
CA ASP A 214 -22.88 -0.07 -5.18
C ASP A 214 -21.96 -0.76 -4.15
N VAL A 215 -22.47 -1.76 -3.42
CA VAL A 215 -21.67 -2.56 -2.48
C VAL A 215 -21.29 -3.91 -3.08
N GLU A 216 -19.99 -4.18 -3.16
CA GLU A 216 -19.46 -5.45 -3.64
C GLU A 216 -19.28 -6.46 -2.49
N LEU A 217 -20.31 -7.28 -2.25
CA LEU A 217 -20.25 -8.37 -1.28
C LEU A 217 -19.30 -9.50 -1.71
N LYS A 218 -18.33 -9.83 -0.85
CA LYS A 218 -17.37 -10.93 -1.06
C LYS A 218 -17.29 -11.86 0.14
N GLY A 219 -16.97 -13.12 -0.13
CA GLY A 219 -16.72 -14.15 0.89
C GLY A 219 -17.50 -15.44 0.69
N ASP A 220 -17.07 -16.48 1.41
CA ASP A 220 -17.80 -17.74 1.60
C ASP A 220 -17.29 -18.41 2.90
N PRO A 221 -17.88 -18.11 4.07
CA PRO A 221 -19.08 -17.30 4.30
C PRO A 221 -18.84 -15.78 4.11
N MET A 222 -19.93 -15.03 3.91
CA MET A 222 -19.87 -13.55 3.82
C MET A 222 -19.99 -12.95 5.22
N VAL A 223 -19.02 -12.15 5.64
CA VAL A 223 -18.99 -11.51 6.96
C VAL A 223 -19.28 -10.01 6.80
N LEU A 224 -20.24 -9.50 7.56
CA LEU A 224 -20.59 -8.09 7.63
C LEU A 224 -19.88 -7.42 8.82
N PRO A 225 -19.56 -6.11 8.76
CA PRO A 225 -18.89 -5.40 9.85
C PRO A 225 -19.67 -5.38 11.18
N ASN A 226 -20.99 -5.51 11.14
CA ASN A 226 -21.86 -5.59 12.31
C ASN A 226 -21.81 -6.96 13.04
N GLY A 227 -20.98 -7.89 12.58
CA GLY A 227 -20.81 -9.23 13.17
C GLY A 227 -21.70 -10.31 12.54
N ALA A 228 -22.68 -9.95 11.72
CA ALA A 228 -23.51 -10.92 11.01
C ALA A 228 -22.71 -11.68 9.96
N THR A 229 -22.95 -12.99 9.88
CA THR A 229 -22.34 -13.87 8.88
C THR A 229 -23.39 -14.63 8.10
N LEU A 230 -23.27 -14.64 6.77
CA LEU A 230 -24.13 -15.37 5.84
C LEU A 230 -23.44 -16.68 5.42
N TYR A 231 -24.02 -17.79 5.84
CA TYR A 231 -23.53 -19.15 5.59
C TYR A 231 -24.37 -19.84 4.50
N PHE A 232 -23.70 -20.44 3.52
CA PHE A 232 -24.33 -21.18 2.44
C PHE A 232 -23.91 -22.64 2.51
N SER A 233 -24.80 -23.51 3.00
CA SER A 233 -24.48 -24.92 3.21
C SER A 233 -25.47 -25.84 2.51
N ARG A 234 -24.98 -27.03 2.17
CA ARG A 234 -25.82 -28.14 1.71
C ARG A 234 -26.22 -28.98 2.92
N ASP A 235 -27.48 -29.34 3.00
CA ASP A 235 -27.99 -30.35 3.93
C ASP A 235 -27.27 -31.69 3.67
N GLN A 236 -26.32 -32.03 4.55
CA GLN A 236 -25.69 -33.34 4.59
C GLN A 236 -26.52 -34.22 5.52
N ARG A 237 -27.67 -34.71 5.04
CA ARG A 237 -28.31 -35.81 5.77
C ARG A 237 -27.36 -37.01 5.75
N PRO A 238 -27.13 -37.69 6.88
CA PRO A 238 -26.49 -38.99 6.84
C PRO A 238 -27.30 -39.88 5.90
N HIS A 239 -26.60 -40.66 5.08
CA HIS A 239 -27.20 -41.68 4.23
C HIS A 239 -28.19 -42.47 5.10
N ARG A 240 -29.50 -42.41 4.80
CA ARG A 240 -30.49 -43.21 5.50
C ARG A 240 -30.00 -44.65 5.39
N ALA A 241 -29.63 -45.28 6.50
CA ALA A 241 -29.51 -46.72 6.54
C ALA A 241 -30.82 -47.28 6.01
N GLU A 242 -30.76 -48.05 4.92
CA GLU A 242 -31.92 -48.77 4.41
C GLU A 242 -32.44 -49.63 5.57
N LEU A 243 -33.63 -49.30 6.07
CA LEU A 243 -34.32 -50.19 6.99
C LEU A 243 -34.56 -51.50 6.23
N PRO A 244 -34.18 -52.67 6.79
CA PRO A 244 -34.35 -53.94 6.11
C PRO A 244 -35.83 -54.10 5.75
N ARG A 245 -36.10 -54.36 4.47
CA ARG A 245 -37.45 -54.68 4.00
C ARG A 245 -37.91 -55.90 4.78
N GLN A 246 -39.00 -55.77 5.54
CA GLN A 246 -39.59 -56.95 6.18
C GLN A 246 -40.10 -57.89 5.09
N PRO A 247 -39.84 -59.21 5.21
CA PRO A 247 -40.38 -60.18 4.28
C PRO A 247 -41.90 -60.14 4.39
N VAL A 248 -42.57 -59.91 3.27
CA VAL A 248 -44.01 -60.07 3.15
C VAL A 248 -44.29 -61.56 3.34
N SER A 249 -44.99 -61.91 4.41
CA SER A 249 -45.55 -63.25 4.62
C SER A 249 -46.89 -63.38 3.91
#